data_AF-A0A528CAB4-F1
#
_entry.id   AF-A0A528CAB4-F1
#
_cell.length_a   1.000
_cell.length_b   1.000
_cell.length_c   1.000
_cell.angle_alpha   90.00
_cell.angle_beta   90.00
_cell.angle_gamma   90.00
#
_symmetry.space_group_name_H-M   'P 1'
#
loop_
_entity.id
_entity.type
_entity.pdbx_description
1 polymer ?
#
loop_
_entity_poly.entity_id
_entity_poly.type
_entity_poly.pdbx_seq_one_letter_code
_entity_poly.pdbx_strand_id
1 'polypeptide(L)' 'VEKSAYPRRKVCGEYISASNLALLDQLEIGEAWRANAGPEIRRVGFFSGETCVESPMPRAHSAKDGRSAK' A
#
# COMPACT_ATOMS: atom_id res chain seq x y z
N VAL A 1 8.75 -19.21 -16.98
CA VAL A 1 9.24 -18.16 -17.89
C VAL A 1 8.17 -17.09 -17.99
N GLU A 2 8.54 -15.81 -17.85
CA GLU A 2 7.60 -14.69 -17.96
C GLU A 2 7.08 -14.56 -19.41
N LYS A 3 5.77 -14.31 -19.59
CA LYS A 3 5.13 -14.17 -20.92
C LYS A 3 5.32 -12.77 -21.51
N SER A 4 5.72 -11.78 -20.72
CA SER A 4 5.89 -10.40 -21.17
C SER A 4 6.97 -9.67 -20.37
N ALA A 5 8.03 -9.25 -21.06
CA ALA A 5 9.14 -8.48 -20.46
C ALA A 5 8.64 -7.37 -19.53
N TYR A 6 9.20 -7.30 -18.32
CA TYR A 6 8.93 -6.35 -17.24
C TYR A 6 9.97 -5.21 -17.25
N PRO A 7 9.64 -3.97 -16.80
CA PRO A 7 8.35 -3.50 -16.31
C PRO A 7 7.33 -3.24 -17.42
N ARG A 8 6.04 -3.29 -17.08
CA ARG A 8 4.93 -3.00 -18.00
C ARG A 8 3.91 -2.07 -17.37
N ARG A 9 3.39 -1.15 -18.18
CA ARG A 9 2.27 -0.30 -17.79
C ARG A 9 1.04 -1.16 -17.51
N LYS A 10 0.67 -1.25 -16.24
CA LYS A 10 -0.57 -1.81 -15.73
C LYS A 10 -1.43 -0.67 -15.17
N VAL A 11 -2.69 -0.98 -14.89
CA VAL A 11 -3.60 -0.11 -14.11
C VAL A 11 -4.04 -0.81 -12.81
N CYS A 12 -3.66 -2.08 -12.65
CA CYS A 12 -3.86 -2.87 -11.46
C CYS A 12 -2.51 -3.03 -10.73
N GLY A 13 -2.55 -3.08 -9.40
CA GLY A 13 -1.35 -3.18 -8.55
C GLY A 13 -0.86 -1.85 -7.96
N GLU A 14 -1.49 -0.71 -8.30
CA GLU A 14 -1.14 0.63 -7.78
C GLU A 14 -1.41 0.82 -6.28
N TYR A 15 -2.16 -0.08 -5.64
CA TYR A 15 -2.48 -0.06 -4.21
C TYR A 15 -2.12 -1.40 -3.54
N ILE A 16 -1.47 -1.31 -2.38
CA ILE A 16 -1.16 -2.44 -1.51
C ILE A 16 -1.67 -2.11 -0.09
N SER A 17 -2.36 -3.07 0.52
CA SER A 17 -2.86 -2.94 1.90
C SER A 17 -1.72 -2.92 2.91
N ALA A 18 -1.86 -2.12 3.98
CA ALA A 18 -0.91 -2.05 5.09
C ALA A 18 -0.66 -3.42 5.76
N SER A 19 -1.62 -4.36 5.69
CA SER A 19 -1.47 -5.75 6.15
C SER A 19 -0.30 -6.49 5.49
N ASN A 20 0.06 -6.12 4.26
CA ASN A 20 1.07 -6.83 3.48
C ASN A 20 2.49 -6.37 3.81
N LEU A 21 2.66 -5.23 4.51
CA LEU A 21 3.98 -4.67 4.83
C LEU A 21 4.82 -5.65 5.66
N ALA A 22 4.21 -6.28 6.68
CA ALA A 22 4.89 -7.28 7.50
C ALA A 22 5.43 -8.47 6.69
N LEU A 23 4.74 -8.87 5.61
CA LEU A 23 5.23 -9.92 4.70
C LEU A 23 6.38 -9.41 3.82
N LEU A 24 6.31 -8.17 3.32
CA LEU A 24 7.41 -7.57 2.55
C LEU A 24 8.68 -7.38 3.39
N ASP A 25 8.53 -7.07 4.67
CA ASP A 25 9.63 -6.98 5.64
C ASP A 25 10.19 -8.38 5.97
N GLN A 26 9.35 -9.41 6.14
CA GLN A 26 9.79 -10.81 6.30
C GLN A 26 10.48 -11.40 5.06
N LEU A 27 10.17 -10.89 3.87
CA LEU A 27 10.82 -11.23 2.61
C LEU A 27 12.06 -10.37 2.32
N GLU A 28 12.50 -9.55 3.29
CA GLU A 28 13.68 -8.66 3.22
C GLU A 28 13.66 -7.61 2.08
N ILE A 29 12.51 -7.44 1.41
CA ILE A 29 12.31 -6.48 0.30
C ILE A 29 11.59 -5.19 0.72
N GLY A 30 11.14 -5.09 1.97
CA GLY A 30 10.31 -3.97 2.44
C GLY A 30 10.94 -2.58 2.25
N GLU A 31 12.25 -2.42 2.44
CA GLU A 31 12.95 -1.15 2.21
C GLU A 31 13.03 -0.80 0.71
N ALA A 32 13.48 -1.74 -0.13
CA ALA A 32 13.56 -1.56 -1.57
C ALA A 32 12.18 -1.28 -2.19
N TRP A 33 11.13 -1.93 -1.67
CA TRP A 33 9.75 -1.65 -2.03
C TRP A 33 9.34 -0.24 -1.61
N ARG A 34 9.54 0.14 -0.33
CA ARG A 34 9.21 1.50 0.16
C ARG A 34 9.90 2.60 -0.65
N ALA A 35 11.16 2.41 -1.05
CA ALA A 35 11.90 3.36 -1.88
C ALA A 35 11.34 3.56 -3.30
N ASN A 36 10.48 2.66 -3.79
CA ASN A 36 9.82 2.73 -5.10
C ASN A 36 8.28 2.84 -5.00
N ALA A 37 7.73 2.84 -3.79
CA ALA A 37 6.29 2.89 -3.55
C ALA A 37 5.75 4.32 -3.70
N GLY A 38 4.50 4.43 -4.13
CA GLY A 38 3.77 5.70 -4.08
C GLY A 38 3.47 6.17 -2.65
N PRO A 39 2.82 7.35 -2.51
CA PRO A 39 2.53 7.93 -1.21
C PRO A 39 1.55 7.07 -0.38
N GLU A 40 1.78 7.06 0.93
CA GLU A 40 0.93 6.40 1.93
C GLU A 40 -0.50 6.95 1.94
N ILE A 41 -1.47 6.05 2.00
CA ILE A 41 -2.89 6.40 2.10
C ILE A 41 -3.21 6.82 3.54
N ARG A 42 -3.45 8.12 3.74
CA ARG A 42 -3.64 8.73 5.08
C ARG A 42 -5.10 8.89 5.51
N ARG A 43 -6.07 8.59 4.65
CA ARG A 43 -7.51 8.72 4.91
C ARG A 43 -8.28 7.53 4.33
N VAL A 44 -9.39 7.19 4.95
CA VAL A 44 -10.35 6.20 4.47
C VAL A 44 -11.74 6.82 4.42
N GLY A 45 -12.53 6.48 3.41
CA GLY A 45 -13.91 6.92 3.26
C GLY A 45 -14.85 5.71 3.20
N PHE A 46 -15.95 5.77 3.95
CA PHE A 46 -17.08 4.84 3.83
C PHE A 46 -18.22 5.54 3.09
N PHE A 47 -18.68 4.93 2.00
CA PHE A 47 -19.70 5.48 1.11
C PHE A 47 -20.93 4.57 1.13
N SER A 48 -22.12 5.15 1.33
CA SER A 48 -23.40 4.45 1.34
C SER A 48 -24.50 5.36 0.77
N GLY A 49 -24.92 5.09 -0.46
CA GLY A 49 -25.81 6.00 -1.21
C GLY A 49 -25.17 7.38 -1.35
N GLU A 50 -25.89 8.42 -0.91
CA GLU A 50 -25.40 9.81 -0.88
C GLU A 50 -24.57 10.14 0.37
N THR A 51 -24.48 9.22 1.34
CA THR A 51 -23.69 9.43 2.57
C THR A 51 -22.24 9.06 2.35
N CYS A 52 -21.33 9.99 2.64
CA CYS A 52 -19.90 9.73 2.78
C CYS A 52 -19.43 10.07 4.20
N VAL A 53 -18.69 9.17 4.84
CA VAL A 53 -18.01 9.40 6.11
C VAL A 53 -16.52 9.17 5.92
N GLU A 54 -15.72 10.23 6.10
CA GLU A 54 -14.26 10.16 5.98
C GLU A 54 -13.60 10.16 7.37
N SER A 55 -12.53 9.39 7.51
CA SER A 55 -11.72 9.30 8.73
C SER A 55 -10.22 9.29 8.35
N PRO A 56 -9.30 9.73 9.24
CA PRO A 56 -7.90 9.34 9.13
C PRO A 56 -7.78 7.81 8.97
N MET A 57 -6.85 7.36 8.13
CA MET A 57 -6.54 5.94 8.02
C MET A 57 -6.12 5.44 9.42
N PRO A 58 -6.66 4.32 9.93
CA PRO A 58 -6.16 3.72 11.16
C PRO A 58 -4.65 3.51 11.02
N ARG A 59 -3.87 3.95 12.01
CA ARG A 59 -2.44 3.64 12.03
C ARG A 59 -2.31 2.13 11.91
N ALA A 60 -1.49 1.67 10.97
CA ALA A 60 -1.21 0.25 10.83
C ALA A 60 -0.74 -0.25 12.21
N HIS A 61 -1.58 -1.04 12.88
CA HIS A 61 -1.29 -1.48 14.25
C HIS A 61 -0.14 -2.45 14.16
N SER A 62 1.02 -1.92 14.50
CA SER A 62 2.26 -2.48 14.04
C SER A 62 2.76 -3.48 15.07
N ALA A 63 3.30 -4.59 14.57
CA ALA A 63 4.53 -5.11 15.13
C ALA A 63 5.73 -4.32 14.52
N LYS A 64 5.71 -2.98 14.64
CA LYS A 64 6.67 -1.94 14.16
C LYS A 64 7.04 -1.94 12.66
N ASP A 65 6.85 -0.89 11.84
CA ASP A 65 6.03 0.34 11.93
C ASP A 65 5.79 0.89 10.49
N GLY A 66 4.54 1.23 10.12
CA GLY A 66 4.18 1.64 8.75
C GLY A 66 4.49 3.11 8.44
N ARG A 67 5.14 3.40 7.29
CA ARG A 67 5.41 4.77 6.78
C ARG A 67 5.48 4.82 5.24
N SER A 68 5.02 5.95 4.68
CA SER A 68 5.32 6.43 3.32
C SER A 68 6.82 6.64 3.05
N ALA A 69 7.24 6.38 1.81
CA ALA A 69 8.30 7.19 1.17
C ALA A 69 7.66 8.16 0.15
N LYS A 70 8.49 8.79 -0.70
CA LYS A 70 8.22 10.09 -1.36
C LYS A 70 8.12 9.96 -2.88
#